data_AF-A0A5D8ZFE3-F1
#
_entry.id   AF-A0A5D8ZFE3-F1
#
_cell.length_a   1.000
_cell.length_b   1.000
_cell.length_c   1.000
_cell.angle_alpha   90.00
_cell.angle_beta   90.00
_cell.angle_gamma   90.00
#
_symmetry.space_group_name_H-M   'P 1'
#
loop_
_entity.id
_entity.type
_entity.pdbx_description
1 polymer ?
#
loop_
_entity_poly.entity_id
_entity_poly.type
_entity_poly.pdbx_seq_one_letter_code
_entity_poly.pdbx_strand_id
1 'polypeptide(L)'
;MSGFLEEVRHEGGAFGESIVATTDTTKVKAFEEGLQQFANKIIAKPFEKMPEAMPYFNHKSVGDSIKQIGTLNCGNTAEVMVDFLRTGKLRRAESSLMQGKELVAVKCGGGSFQPTTIPRMKQLMTEGDIVVIYGVKDKYHIKGTSEDSTIGHYFVGMKKGGELHLFDGQTGEYVIYANNDKARNFLQRGYLEFQYTKVKK
;
A
#
# COMPACT_ATOMS: atom_id res chain seq x y z
N MET A 1 8.35 -1.96 22.20
CA MET A 1 7.65 -1.54 20.98
C MET A 1 6.55 -0.60 21.44
N SER A 2 6.43 0.60 20.88
CA SER A 2 5.44 1.60 21.33
C SER A 2 4.02 1.15 20.95
N GLY A 3 3.04 1.34 21.83
CA GLY A 3 1.65 0.86 21.63
C GLY A 3 0.98 1.43 20.37
N PHE A 4 1.38 2.63 19.92
CA PHE A 4 0.89 3.24 18.68
C PHE A 4 1.14 2.37 17.44
N LEU A 5 2.35 1.82 17.29
CA LEU A 5 2.69 0.99 16.14
C LEU A 5 1.97 -0.35 16.15
N GLU A 6 1.38 -0.78 17.28
CA GLU A 6 0.54 -1.97 17.36
C GLU A 6 -0.93 -1.65 17.03
N GLU A 7 -1.45 -0.51 17.48
CA GLU A 7 -2.82 -0.05 17.20
C GLU A 7 -3.10 0.06 15.69
N VAL A 8 -2.16 0.64 14.93
CA VAL A 8 -2.35 0.88 13.49
C VAL A 8 -2.12 -0.35 12.59
N ARG A 9 -1.80 -1.53 13.17
CA ARG A 9 -1.43 -2.72 12.35
C ARG A 9 -2.60 -3.38 11.64
N HIS A 10 -3.83 -3.12 12.07
CA HIS A 10 -4.96 -4.00 11.76
C HIS A 10 -6.30 -3.29 11.58
N GLU A 11 -6.30 -2.24 10.78
CA GLU A 11 -7.54 -1.65 10.31
C GLU A 11 -7.77 -2.08 8.86
N GLY A 12 -8.94 -2.68 8.62
CA GLY A 12 -9.38 -3.09 7.30
C GLY A 12 -10.46 -2.17 6.78
N GLY A 13 -10.54 -0.92 7.22
CA GLY A 13 -11.75 -0.12 7.06
C GLY A 13 -11.54 1.37 7.19
N ALA A 14 -10.36 1.89 6.85
CA ALA A 14 -10.12 3.33 6.94
C ALA A 14 -10.87 4.15 5.88
N PHE A 15 -11.58 3.50 4.93
CA PHE A 15 -12.43 4.13 3.89
C PHE A 15 -11.79 5.31 3.12
N GLY A 16 -10.46 5.38 3.06
CA GLY A 16 -9.72 6.47 2.41
C GLY A 16 -9.17 7.53 3.36
N GLU A 17 -9.51 7.46 4.65
CA GLU A 17 -8.85 8.20 5.71
C GLU A 17 -7.55 7.50 6.14
N SER A 18 -6.63 8.27 6.70
CA SER A 18 -5.35 7.75 7.14
C SER A 18 -5.41 7.40 8.62
N ILE A 19 -5.12 6.14 8.97
CA ILE A 19 -5.12 5.65 10.37
C ILE A 19 -3.90 6.12 11.17
N VAL A 20 -2.92 6.71 10.48
CA VAL A 20 -1.63 7.15 11.03
C VAL A 20 -1.64 8.65 11.38
N ALA A 21 -2.47 9.44 10.71
CA ALA A 21 -2.52 10.88 10.90
C ALA A 21 -3.18 11.21 12.25
N THR A 22 -2.52 12.03 13.05
CA THR A 22 -2.98 12.34 14.42
C THR A 22 -2.30 13.58 14.97
N THR A 23 -2.93 14.21 15.95
CA THR A 23 -2.38 15.32 16.76
C THR A 23 -2.10 14.89 18.20
N ASP A 24 -2.22 13.60 18.52
CA ASP A 24 -1.85 13.05 19.82
C ASP A 24 -0.31 13.10 19.97
N THR A 25 0.16 13.91 20.91
CA THR A 25 1.60 14.14 21.14
C THR A 25 2.37 12.89 21.56
N THR A 26 1.71 11.94 22.25
CA THR A 26 2.31 10.65 22.63
C THR A 26 2.51 9.80 21.37
N LYS A 27 1.53 9.79 20.47
CA LYS A 27 1.61 9.08 19.18
C LYS A 27 2.64 9.71 18.25
N VAL A 28 2.73 11.04 18.20
CA VAL A 28 3.75 11.78 17.44
C VAL A 28 5.16 11.39 17.90
N LYS A 29 5.41 11.42 19.21
CA LYS A 29 6.71 11.03 19.78
C LYS A 29 7.04 9.56 19.46
N ALA A 30 6.08 8.66 19.63
CA ALA A 30 6.25 7.25 19.31
C ALA A 30 6.54 7.00 17.82
N PHE A 31 5.93 7.79 16.93
CA PHE A 31 6.21 7.74 15.50
C PHE A 31 7.64 8.15 15.18
N GLU A 32 8.12 9.27 15.75
CA GLU A 32 9.49 9.77 15.56
C GLU A 32 10.54 8.80 16.10
N GLU A 33 10.34 8.25 17.30
CA GLU A 33 11.20 7.24 17.90
C GLU A 33 11.23 5.96 17.04
N GLY A 34 10.06 5.51 16.57
CA GLY A 34 9.96 4.33 15.70
C GLY A 34 10.64 4.53 14.35
N LEU A 35 10.68 5.74 13.79
CA LEU A 35 11.35 6.02 12.52
C LEU A 35 12.87 5.84 12.63
N GLN A 36 13.46 6.12 13.81
CA GLN A 36 14.91 5.97 14.05
C GLN A 36 15.40 4.53 13.87
N GLN A 37 14.53 3.52 14.06
CA GLN A 37 14.93 2.13 13.86
C GLN A 37 15.22 1.79 12.39
N PHE A 38 14.66 2.57 11.44
CA PHE A 38 14.85 2.41 10.00
C PHE A 38 15.89 3.35 9.41
N ALA A 39 16.32 4.37 10.17
CA ALA A 39 17.26 5.38 9.69
C ALA A 39 18.60 4.75 9.25
N ASN A 40 18.98 4.99 7.99
CA ASN A 40 20.23 4.55 7.37
C ASN A 40 20.53 3.05 7.47
N LYS A 41 19.48 2.22 7.53
CA LYS A 41 19.60 0.76 7.67
C LYS A 41 19.00 0.02 6.48
N ILE A 42 19.60 -1.11 6.17
CA ILE A 42 19.03 -2.14 5.30
C ILE A 42 18.38 -3.19 6.20
N ILE A 43 17.07 -3.34 6.11
CA ILE A 43 16.32 -4.30 6.91
C ILE A 43 16.43 -5.69 6.27
N ALA A 44 17.08 -6.64 6.96
CA ALA A 44 17.32 -8.00 6.46
C ALA A 44 16.03 -8.81 6.21
N LYS A 45 14.98 -8.49 6.95
CA LYS A 45 13.68 -9.19 6.95
C LYS A 45 12.55 -8.18 6.68
N PRO A 46 12.47 -7.64 5.44
CA PRO A 46 11.62 -6.49 5.14
C PRO A 46 10.14 -6.83 5.26
N PHE A 47 9.72 -8.01 4.83
CA PHE A 47 8.34 -8.45 4.99
C PHE A 47 7.91 -8.47 6.47
N GLU A 48 8.72 -9.08 7.33
CA GLU A 48 8.42 -9.17 8.77
C GLU A 48 8.37 -7.78 9.44
N LYS A 49 9.10 -6.81 8.89
CA LYS A 49 9.12 -5.41 9.35
C LYS A 49 8.13 -4.50 8.65
N MET A 50 7.39 -4.98 7.64
CA MET A 50 6.41 -4.19 6.91
C MET A 50 5.37 -3.54 7.84
N PRO A 51 4.75 -4.23 8.81
CA PRO A 51 3.75 -3.60 9.69
C PRO A 51 4.29 -2.41 10.49
N GLU A 52 5.58 -2.43 10.86
CA GLU A 52 6.25 -1.33 11.53
C GLU A 52 6.67 -0.22 10.56
N ALA A 53 6.98 -0.57 9.31
CA ALA A 53 7.41 0.37 8.27
C ALA A 53 6.24 1.16 7.67
N MET A 54 5.04 0.57 7.63
CA MET A 54 3.84 1.10 6.95
C MET A 54 3.55 2.59 7.24
N PRO A 55 3.59 3.06 8.50
CA PRO A 55 3.30 4.46 8.82
C PRO A 55 4.25 5.47 8.16
N TYR A 56 5.44 5.03 7.72
CA TYR A 56 6.49 5.94 7.28
C TYR A 56 6.54 6.16 5.77
N PHE A 57 5.80 5.37 4.99
CA PHE A 57 5.80 5.50 3.54
C PHE A 57 5.06 6.77 3.08
N ASN A 58 3.92 7.11 3.68
CA ASN A 58 3.09 8.24 3.25
C ASN A 58 2.86 9.30 4.35
N HIS A 59 3.58 9.25 5.46
CA HIS A 59 3.38 10.20 6.57
C HIS A 59 4.69 10.77 7.09
N LYS A 60 4.58 11.94 7.71
CA LYS A 60 5.68 12.64 8.37
C LYS A 60 5.19 13.40 9.59
N SER A 61 6.05 13.49 10.60
CA SER A 61 5.86 14.44 11.70
C SER A 61 6.07 15.87 11.20
N VAL A 62 5.18 16.79 11.59
CA VAL A 62 5.23 18.22 11.33
C VAL A 62 4.73 18.95 12.57
N GLY A 63 5.65 19.52 13.36
CA GLY A 63 5.33 20.07 14.67
C GLY A 63 4.72 19.00 15.56
N ASP A 64 3.59 19.30 16.20
CA ASP A 64 2.91 18.39 17.14
C ASP A 64 1.92 17.45 16.45
N SER A 65 2.15 17.10 15.17
CA SER A 65 1.20 16.28 14.40
C SER A 65 1.89 15.36 13.40
N ILE A 66 1.26 14.21 13.14
CA ILE A 66 1.61 13.33 12.03
C ILE A 66 0.66 13.67 10.87
N LYS A 67 1.23 14.06 9.73
CA LYS A 67 0.48 14.42 8.53
C LYS A 67 0.73 13.44 7.40
N GLN A 68 -0.34 13.09 6.69
CA GLN A 68 -0.25 12.39 5.42
C GLN A 68 0.37 13.32 4.37
N ILE A 69 1.23 12.77 3.49
CA ILE A 69 1.94 13.53 2.46
C ILE A 69 1.03 13.83 1.28
N GLY A 70 0.15 12.90 0.94
CA GLY A 70 -0.86 13.08 -0.08
C GLY A 70 -1.94 12.00 -0.02
N THR A 71 -3.13 12.36 -0.49
CA THR A 71 -4.28 11.46 -0.67
C THR A 71 -4.41 10.97 -2.10
N LEU A 72 -3.54 11.41 -3.02
CA LEU A 72 -3.55 11.05 -4.43
C LEU A 72 -2.29 10.32 -4.90
N ASN A 73 -1.31 10.13 -4.02
CA ASN A 73 0.01 9.59 -4.35
C ASN A 73 0.12 8.05 -4.15
N CYS A 74 -0.98 7.32 -4.29
CA CYS A 74 -1.00 5.87 -4.11
C CYS A 74 -0.03 5.14 -5.06
N GLY A 75 0.23 5.68 -6.26
CA GLY A 75 1.25 5.17 -7.18
C GLY A 75 2.69 5.25 -6.63
N ASN A 76 3.12 6.43 -6.15
CA ASN A 76 4.41 6.60 -5.49
C ASN A 76 4.52 5.79 -4.19
N THR A 77 3.39 5.59 -3.52
CA THR A 77 3.37 4.82 -2.28
C THR A 77 3.53 3.33 -2.55
N ALA A 78 2.92 2.81 -3.61
CA ALA A 78 3.15 1.44 -4.08
C ALA A 78 4.63 1.21 -4.45
N GLU A 79 5.25 2.16 -5.15
CA GLU A 79 6.69 2.11 -5.50
C GLU A 79 7.58 1.94 -4.26
N VAL A 80 7.46 2.83 -3.26
CA VAL A 80 8.35 2.75 -2.08
C VAL A 80 8.10 1.51 -1.23
N MET A 81 6.87 0.96 -1.20
CA MET A 81 6.59 -0.30 -0.53
C MET A 81 7.21 -1.48 -1.27
N VAL A 82 7.13 -1.52 -2.61
CA VAL A 82 7.79 -2.54 -3.43
C VAL A 82 9.30 -2.48 -3.24
N ASP A 83 9.89 -1.28 -3.27
CA ASP A 83 11.32 -1.09 -3.03
C ASP A 83 11.74 -1.55 -1.63
N PHE A 84 10.96 -1.26 -0.60
CA PHE A 84 11.23 -1.73 0.75
C PHE A 84 11.18 -3.26 0.83
N LEU A 85 10.18 -3.90 0.24
CA LEU A 85 10.07 -5.36 0.22
C LEU A 85 11.24 -6.03 -0.52
N ARG A 86 11.78 -5.39 -1.56
CA ARG A 86 12.91 -5.92 -2.33
C ARG A 86 14.26 -5.65 -1.67
N THR A 87 14.45 -4.48 -1.09
CA THR A 87 15.77 -3.96 -0.70
C THR A 87 15.95 -3.79 0.80
N GLY A 88 14.87 -3.80 1.58
CA GLY A 88 14.87 -3.46 3.00
C GLY A 88 15.16 -2.00 3.31
N LYS A 89 15.25 -1.11 2.32
CA LYS A 89 15.49 0.32 2.53
C LYS A 89 14.16 1.06 2.66
N LEU A 90 13.93 1.68 3.81
CA LEU A 90 12.75 2.53 3.99
C LEU A 90 12.98 3.85 3.26
N ARG A 91 12.06 4.20 2.35
CA ARG A 91 12.00 5.52 1.74
C ARG A 91 10.58 6.05 1.82
N ARG A 92 10.46 7.35 2.03
CA ARG A 92 9.19 8.05 2.04
C ARG A 92 8.75 8.34 0.60
N ALA A 93 7.48 8.15 0.31
CA ALA A 93 6.87 8.49 -0.97
C ALA A 93 6.89 10.00 -1.18
N GLU A 94 7.21 10.41 -2.40
CA GLU A 94 7.05 11.79 -2.82
C GLU A 94 5.56 12.11 -3.04
N SER A 95 5.17 13.35 -2.81
CA SER A 95 3.81 13.78 -3.13
C SER A 95 3.60 13.75 -4.63
N SER A 96 2.43 13.29 -5.08
CA SER A 96 2.03 13.28 -6.48
C SER A 96 0.51 13.34 -6.63
N LEU A 97 0.07 13.66 -7.84
CA LEU A 97 -1.29 13.40 -8.29
C LEU A 97 -1.49 11.91 -8.60
N MET A 98 -2.70 11.54 -9.01
CA MET A 98 -3.02 10.20 -9.50
C MET A 98 -2.16 9.86 -10.70
N GLN A 99 -1.63 8.63 -10.73
CA GLN A 99 -0.75 8.14 -11.78
C GLN A 99 -1.40 7.02 -12.59
N GLY A 100 -1.19 7.04 -13.90
CA GLY A 100 -1.61 6.00 -14.82
C GLY A 100 -0.92 4.65 -14.54
N LYS A 101 -1.58 3.57 -14.95
CA LYS A 101 -1.16 2.18 -14.67
C LYS A 101 0.20 1.87 -15.29
N GLU A 102 0.49 2.42 -16.45
CA GLU A 102 1.73 2.22 -17.19
C GLU A 102 2.92 2.79 -16.41
N LEU A 103 2.77 4.02 -15.89
CA LEU A 103 3.81 4.67 -15.08
C LEU A 103 4.06 3.91 -13.77
N VAL A 104 2.98 3.51 -13.07
CA VAL A 104 3.11 2.76 -11.82
C VAL A 104 3.73 1.38 -12.06
N ALA A 105 3.37 0.70 -13.15
CA ALA A 105 3.99 -0.56 -13.53
C ALA A 105 5.50 -0.39 -13.74
N VAL A 106 5.93 0.62 -14.50
CA VAL A 106 7.37 0.90 -14.71
C VAL A 106 8.11 1.13 -13.40
N LYS A 107 7.58 1.98 -12.52
CA LYS A 107 8.16 2.26 -11.20
C LYS A 107 8.31 1.02 -10.32
N CYS A 108 7.35 0.10 -10.42
CA CYS A 108 7.32 -1.11 -9.60
C CYS A 108 7.99 -2.33 -10.26
N GLY A 109 8.92 -2.13 -11.20
CA GLY A 109 9.68 -3.22 -11.84
C GLY A 109 9.11 -3.72 -13.17
N GLY A 110 8.17 -2.99 -13.77
CA GLY A 110 7.58 -3.26 -15.07
C GLY A 110 6.43 -4.27 -15.06
N GLY A 111 5.93 -4.59 -16.25
CA GLY A 111 4.76 -5.45 -16.46
C GLY A 111 3.56 -4.66 -16.99
N SER A 112 2.38 -5.28 -16.94
CA SER A 112 1.14 -4.67 -17.42
C SER A 112 0.00 -5.14 -16.53
N PHE A 113 -0.87 -4.21 -16.13
CA PHE A 113 -2.02 -4.53 -15.29
C PHE A 113 -3.02 -5.40 -16.06
N GLN A 114 -3.33 -6.57 -15.51
CA GLN A 114 -4.28 -7.52 -16.08
C GLN A 114 -5.50 -7.67 -15.14
N PRO A 115 -6.73 -7.72 -15.68
CA PRO A 115 -7.94 -7.99 -14.90
C PRO A 115 -7.83 -9.31 -14.12
N THR A 116 -8.29 -9.32 -12.86
CA THR A 116 -8.29 -10.51 -12.01
C THR A 116 -9.30 -10.39 -10.87
N THR A 117 -9.44 -11.47 -10.10
CA THR A 117 -10.04 -11.43 -8.76
C THR A 117 -8.95 -11.67 -7.71
N ILE A 118 -9.13 -11.13 -6.50
CA ILE A 118 -8.18 -11.36 -5.40
C ILE A 118 -7.95 -12.86 -5.10
N PRO A 119 -8.99 -13.73 -5.04
CA PRO A 119 -8.78 -15.18 -4.90
C PRO A 119 -7.93 -15.77 -6.03
N ARG A 120 -8.23 -15.42 -7.29
CA ARG A 120 -7.50 -15.97 -8.45
C ARG A 120 -6.05 -15.52 -8.44
N MET A 121 -5.80 -14.26 -8.14
CA MET A 121 -4.45 -13.71 -7.98
C MET A 121 -3.67 -14.45 -6.87
N LYS A 122 -4.26 -14.68 -5.69
CA LYS A 122 -3.62 -15.46 -4.60
C LYS A 122 -3.19 -16.86 -5.05
N GLN A 123 -3.94 -17.51 -5.95
CA GLN A 123 -3.62 -18.82 -6.51
C GLN A 123 -2.49 -18.78 -7.55
N LEU A 124 -2.41 -17.71 -8.34
CA LEU A 124 -1.39 -17.54 -9.37
C LEU A 124 -0.03 -17.10 -8.80
N MET A 125 -0.01 -16.56 -7.59
CA MET A 125 1.21 -16.15 -6.90
C MET A 125 1.94 -17.32 -6.26
N THR A 126 3.26 -17.35 -6.45
CA THR A 126 4.20 -18.22 -5.73
C THR A 126 4.74 -17.51 -4.48
N GLU A 127 5.22 -18.28 -3.51
CA GLU A 127 5.79 -17.75 -2.26
C GLU A 127 6.89 -16.71 -2.54
N GLY A 128 6.79 -15.55 -1.90
CA GLY A 128 7.69 -14.42 -2.08
C GLY A 128 7.36 -13.50 -3.26
N ASP A 129 6.36 -13.83 -4.09
CA ASP A 129 5.91 -12.92 -5.15
C ASP A 129 5.32 -11.64 -4.58
N ILE A 130 5.67 -10.52 -5.22
CA ILE A 130 5.11 -9.20 -4.97
C ILE A 130 4.25 -8.80 -6.17
N VAL A 131 3.07 -8.23 -5.91
CA VAL A 131 2.15 -7.70 -6.91
C VAL A 131 1.77 -6.27 -6.58
N VAL A 132 1.51 -5.47 -7.60
CA VAL A 132 0.83 -4.19 -7.47
C VAL A 132 -0.59 -4.38 -7.97
N ILE A 133 -1.55 -3.97 -7.17
CA ILE A 133 -2.97 -4.17 -7.40
C ILE A 133 -3.61 -2.80 -7.61
N TYR A 134 -4.44 -2.69 -8.64
CA TYR A 134 -5.24 -1.53 -8.93
C TYR A 134 -6.72 -1.88 -8.76
N GLY A 135 -7.36 -1.29 -7.76
CA GLY A 135 -8.81 -1.36 -7.58
C GLY A 135 -9.48 -0.24 -8.37
N VAL A 136 -10.22 -0.59 -9.43
CA VAL A 136 -10.97 0.36 -10.24
C VAL A 136 -12.20 0.79 -9.46
N LYS A 137 -12.38 2.10 -9.24
CA LYS A 137 -13.58 2.67 -8.59
C LYS A 137 -14.58 3.18 -9.62
N ASP A 138 -14.10 3.88 -10.64
CA ASP A 138 -14.93 4.45 -11.69
C ASP A 138 -14.33 4.21 -13.07
N LYS A 139 -15.21 4.14 -14.06
CA LYS A 139 -14.87 4.02 -15.49
C LYS A 139 -15.57 5.13 -16.27
N TYR A 140 -14.82 5.77 -17.15
CA TYR A 140 -15.31 6.83 -18.02
C TYR A 140 -14.97 6.48 -19.45
N HIS A 141 -16.01 6.24 -20.26
CA HIS A 141 -15.83 5.95 -21.66
C HIS A 141 -15.24 7.16 -22.40
N ILE A 142 -14.13 6.96 -23.11
CA ILE A 142 -13.48 8.02 -23.86
C ILE A 142 -14.18 8.14 -25.22
N LYS A 143 -14.96 9.22 -25.39
CA LYS A 143 -15.75 9.48 -26.60
C LYS A 143 -14.90 9.35 -27.87
N GLY A 144 -15.37 8.54 -28.81
CA GLY A 144 -14.71 8.34 -30.10
C GLY A 144 -13.60 7.28 -30.07
N THR A 145 -13.46 6.54 -28.97
CA THR A 145 -12.56 5.39 -28.85
C THR A 145 -13.31 4.18 -28.31
N SER A 146 -12.70 3.00 -28.36
CA SER A 146 -13.17 1.81 -27.65
C SER A 146 -12.59 1.69 -26.23
N GLU A 147 -11.95 2.75 -25.72
CA GLU A 147 -11.19 2.73 -24.47
C GLU A 147 -11.95 3.43 -23.34
N ASP A 148 -11.77 2.92 -22.13
CA ASP A 148 -12.27 3.54 -20.90
C ASP A 148 -11.09 4.12 -20.11
N SER A 149 -11.23 5.35 -19.67
CA SER A 149 -10.39 5.92 -18.61
C SER A 149 -10.88 5.40 -17.26
N THR A 150 -9.96 5.12 -16.33
CA THR A 150 -10.30 4.58 -15.01
C THR A 150 -9.77 5.45 -13.89
N ILE A 151 -10.58 5.64 -12.85
CA ILE A 151 -10.15 6.18 -11.56
C ILE A 151 -10.14 5.03 -10.56
N GLY A 152 -9.14 4.98 -9.70
CA GLY A 152 -8.94 3.85 -8.81
C GLY A 152 -7.83 4.07 -7.81
N HIS A 153 -7.44 3.00 -7.13
CA HIS A 153 -6.47 3.02 -6.04
C HIS A 153 -5.42 1.92 -6.19
N TYR A 154 -4.17 2.23 -5.88
CA TYR A 154 -3.10 1.23 -5.83
C TYR A 154 -2.83 0.77 -4.41
N PHE A 155 -2.63 -0.53 -4.26
CA PHE A 155 -2.10 -1.16 -3.06
C PHE A 155 -1.20 -2.34 -3.46
N VAL A 156 -0.35 -2.79 -2.52
CA VAL A 156 0.66 -3.81 -2.79
C VAL A 156 0.24 -5.13 -2.15
N GLY A 157 0.51 -6.23 -2.84
CA GLY A 157 0.32 -7.58 -2.33
C GLY A 157 1.63 -8.35 -2.25
N MET A 158 1.79 -9.22 -1.25
CA MET A 158 2.88 -10.20 -1.20
C MET A 158 2.37 -11.56 -0.77
N LYS A 159 2.82 -12.63 -1.44
CA LYS A 159 2.56 -14.00 -1.02
C LYS A 159 3.60 -14.38 0.04
N LYS A 160 3.14 -14.68 1.26
CA LYS A 160 4.00 -15.17 2.34
C LYS A 160 3.27 -16.19 3.19
N GLY A 161 3.95 -17.28 3.56
CA GLY A 161 3.37 -18.35 4.37
C GLY A 161 2.12 -18.97 3.72
N GLY A 162 2.04 -18.99 2.39
CA GLY A 162 0.84 -19.43 1.66
C GLY A 162 -0.31 -18.41 1.63
N GLU A 163 -0.21 -17.31 2.38
CA GLU A 163 -1.21 -16.26 2.50
C GLU A 163 -0.91 -15.05 1.61
N LEU A 164 -1.96 -14.31 1.25
CA LEU A 164 -1.83 -13.06 0.52
C LEU A 164 -1.93 -11.91 1.51
N HIS A 165 -0.84 -11.17 1.66
CA HIS A 165 -0.75 -9.99 2.51
C HIS A 165 -0.99 -8.76 1.65
N LEU A 166 -1.88 -7.87 2.07
CA LEU A 166 -2.27 -6.65 1.36
C LEU A 166 -1.86 -5.42 2.17
N PHE A 167 -1.21 -4.47 1.50
CA PHE A 167 -0.64 -3.26 2.09
C PHE A 167 -1.16 -2.04 1.35
N ASP A 168 -1.93 -1.19 2.04
CA ASP A 168 -2.35 0.11 1.55
C ASP A 168 -1.47 1.19 2.20
N GLY A 169 -0.36 1.52 1.55
CA GLY A 169 0.57 2.50 2.10
C GLY A 169 0.02 3.92 2.13
N GLN A 170 -1.07 4.22 1.39
CA GLN A 170 -1.67 5.54 1.44
C GLN A 170 -2.33 5.77 2.79
N THR A 171 -3.12 4.79 3.24
CA THR A 171 -3.86 4.85 4.51
C THR A 171 -3.04 4.34 5.69
N GLY A 172 -2.06 3.48 5.45
CA GLY A 172 -1.25 2.80 6.47
C GLY A 172 -1.74 1.39 6.80
N GLU A 173 -2.73 0.87 6.08
CA GLU A 173 -3.42 -0.37 6.44
C GLU A 173 -2.70 -1.63 5.95
N TYR A 174 -2.80 -2.68 6.77
CA TYR A 174 -2.27 -4.00 6.49
C TYR A 174 -3.30 -5.07 6.86
N VAL A 175 -3.65 -5.92 5.89
CA VAL A 175 -4.53 -7.06 6.11
C VAL A 175 -3.98 -8.34 5.49
N ILE A 176 -4.30 -9.47 6.11
CA ILE A 176 -4.11 -10.79 5.51
C ILE A 176 -5.42 -11.18 4.84
N TYR A 177 -5.37 -11.49 3.56
CA TYR A 177 -6.56 -11.89 2.80
C TYR A 177 -7.04 -13.27 3.25
N ALA A 178 -8.13 -13.25 4.02
CA ALA A 178 -8.87 -14.42 4.46
C ALA A 178 -10.37 -14.10 4.43
N ASN A 179 -11.22 -15.11 4.65
CA ASN A 179 -12.66 -14.92 4.75
C ASN A 179 -13.03 -14.31 6.11
N ASN A 180 -12.71 -13.03 6.31
CA ASN A 180 -13.02 -12.27 7.51
C ASN A 180 -13.42 -10.82 7.18
N ASP A 181 -14.00 -10.15 8.17
CA ASP A 181 -14.52 -8.79 8.00
C ASP A 181 -13.43 -7.77 7.68
N LYS A 182 -12.20 -7.94 8.19
CA LYS A 182 -11.10 -7.00 7.93
C LYS A 182 -10.69 -7.01 6.46
N ALA A 183 -10.47 -8.19 5.89
CA ALA A 183 -10.13 -8.35 4.49
C ALA A 183 -11.30 -7.94 3.58
N ARG A 184 -12.54 -8.24 3.99
CA ARG A 184 -13.74 -7.80 3.26
C ARG A 184 -13.83 -6.28 3.22
N ASN A 185 -13.72 -5.61 4.37
CA ASN A 185 -13.81 -4.15 4.45
C ASN A 185 -12.65 -3.47 3.69
N PHE A 186 -11.46 -4.08 3.67
CA PHE A 186 -10.31 -3.56 2.92
C PHE A 186 -10.60 -3.56 1.40
N LEU A 187 -11.29 -4.60 0.93
CA LEU A 187 -11.63 -4.80 -0.48
C LEU A 187 -12.99 -4.21 -0.89
N GLN A 188 -13.89 -3.90 0.04
CA GLN A 188 -15.21 -3.33 -0.23
C GLN A 188 -15.23 -1.80 -0.15
N ARG A 189 -14.24 -1.14 -0.76
CA ARG A 189 -14.14 0.33 -0.81
C ARG A 189 -14.73 0.93 -2.09
N GLY A 190 -15.80 0.32 -2.59
CA GLY A 190 -16.45 0.69 -3.84
C GLY A 190 -15.66 0.30 -5.10
N TYR A 191 -14.79 -0.72 -5.04
CA TYR A 191 -14.11 -1.21 -6.23
C TYR A 191 -15.06 -2.03 -7.12
N LEU A 192 -15.12 -1.70 -8.41
CA LEU A 192 -15.87 -2.42 -9.43
C LEU A 192 -15.14 -3.69 -9.88
N GLU A 193 -13.82 -3.59 -10.04
CA GLU A 193 -12.96 -4.70 -10.45
C GLU A 193 -11.52 -4.49 -9.94
N PHE A 194 -10.74 -5.56 -9.98
CA PHE A 194 -9.32 -5.52 -9.68
C PHE A 194 -8.50 -5.83 -10.92
N GLN A 195 -7.38 -5.14 -11.03
CA GLN A 195 -6.33 -5.43 -11.98
C GLN A 195 -5.02 -5.59 -11.21
N TYR A 196 -4.09 -6.38 -11.70
CA TYR A 196 -2.78 -6.51 -11.06
C TYR A 196 -1.65 -6.67 -12.05
N THR A 197 -0.45 -6.28 -11.64
CA THR A 197 0.79 -6.64 -12.30
C THR A 197 1.72 -7.31 -11.30
N LYS A 198 2.47 -8.31 -11.75
CA LYS A 198 3.52 -8.95 -10.94
C LYS A 198 4.80 -8.14 -11.05
N VAL A 199 5.40 -7.81 -9.90
CA VAL A 199 6.71 -7.17 -9.84
C VAL A 199 7.75 -8.15 -10.37
N LYS A 200 8.53 -7.74 -11.37
CA LYS A 200 9.62 -8.57 -11.91
C LYS A 200 10.77 -8.62 -10.91
N LYS A 201 11.41 -9.78 -10.81
CA LYS A 201 12.56 -10.02 -9.93
C LYS A 201 13.75 -9.19 -10.36
#